data_AF-E6YU33-F1
#
_entry.id   AF-E6YU33-F1
#
_cell.length_a   1.000
_cell.length_b   1.000
_cell.length_c   1.000
_cell.angle_alpha   90.00
_cell.angle_beta   90.00
_cell.angle_gamma   90.00
#
_symmetry.space_group_name_H-M   'P 1'
#
loop_
_entity.id
_entity.type
_entity.pdbx_description
1 polymer ?
#
loop_
_entity_poly.entity_id
_entity_poly.type
_entity_poly.pdbx_seq_one_letter_code
_entity_poly.pdbx_strand_id
1 'polypeptide(L)'
;MQSLEKALITKDLHSARGDLCNYIHNVGKSDDLSLLLNTERSLVENDLLRYANSQGMISSLKTAISEINVVKDHIKLVSNSETYDVINRGYSLPKNRKGGLPYDEACQAMASHYARLGNWDKARLTDIEKSILKVRRENIKVMQKLYEKMQAKAIGIEL
;
A
#
# COMPACT_ATOMS: atom_id res chain seq x y z
N MET A 1 6.40 33.05 -25.85
CA MET A 1 5.05 32.56 -25.47
C MET A 1 5.10 31.10 -25.00
N GLN A 2 5.58 30.14 -25.82
CA GLN A 2 5.71 28.72 -25.43
C GLN A 2 6.55 28.44 -24.17
N SER A 3 7.60 29.23 -23.88
CA SER A 3 8.44 29.03 -22.69
C SER A 3 7.73 29.41 -21.37
N LEU A 4 6.90 30.45 -21.39
CA LEU A 4 6.10 30.88 -20.24
C LEU A 4 4.96 29.90 -19.94
N GLU A 5 4.30 29.41 -20.99
CA GLU A 5 3.22 28.43 -20.86
C GLU A 5 3.74 27.09 -20.28
N LYS A 6 4.90 26.62 -20.76
CA LYS A 6 5.56 25.43 -20.21
C LYS A 6 5.99 25.60 -18.75
N ALA A 7 6.46 26.79 -18.38
CA ALA A 7 6.82 27.09 -16.99
C ALA A 7 5.58 27.09 -16.07
N LEU A 8 4.45 27.64 -16.54
CA LEU A 8 3.19 27.65 -15.80
C LEU A 8 2.67 26.23 -15.57
N ILE A 9 2.61 25.40 -16.62
CA ILE A 9 2.19 23.99 -16.51
C ILE A 9 3.08 23.22 -15.54
N THR A 10 4.40 23.46 -15.56
CA THR A 10 5.34 22.80 -14.65
C THR A 10 5.08 23.19 -13.19
N LYS A 11 4.78 24.47 -12.93
CA LYS A 11 4.46 24.98 -11.60
C LYS A 11 3.14 24.38 -11.08
N ASP A 12 2.11 24.35 -11.92
CA ASP A 12 0.79 23.82 -11.54
C ASP A 12 0.88 22.32 -11.24
N LEU A 13 1.64 21.57 -12.06
CA LEU A 13 1.89 20.15 -11.81
C LEU A 13 2.66 19.92 -10.49
N HIS A 14 3.65 20.76 -10.19
CA HIS A 14 4.39 20.65 -8.94
C HIS A 14 3.50 20.92 -7.73
N SER A 15 2.64 21.95 -7.80
CA SER A 15 1.67 22.26 -6.74
C SER A 15 0.69 21.11 -6.52
N ALA A 16 0.09 20.59 -7.59
CA ALA A 16 -0.85 19.47 -7.50
C ALA A 16 -0.22 18.21 -6.90
N ARG A 17 1.07 17.96 -7.19
CA ARG A 17 1.83 16.86 -6.56
C ARG A 17 2.12 17.11 -5.09
N GLY A 18 2.37 18.35 -4.70
CA GLY A 18 2.46 18.77 -3.29
C GLY A 18 1.16 18.48 -2.53
N ASP A 19 0.03 18.90 -3.10
CA ASP A 19 -1.29 18.68 -2.51
C ASP A 19 -1.62 17.19 -2.40
N LEU A 20 -1.30 16.41 -3.43
CA LEU A 20 -1.43 14.95 -3.40
C LEU A 20 -0.58 14.33 -2.30
N CYS A 21 0.69 14.74 -2.18
CA CYS A 21 1.58 14.23 -1.14
C CYS A 21 1.02 14.50 0.27
N ASN A 22 0.52 15.72 0.51
CA ASN A 22 -0.12 16.11 1.76
C ASN A 22 -1.40 15.31 2.03
N TYR A 23 -2.23 15.09 1.01
CA TYR A 23 -3.43 14.27 1.12
C TYR A 23 -3.09 12.83 1.53
N ILE A 24 -2.16 12.18 0.84
CA ILE A 24 -1.73 10.80 1.14
C ILE A 24 -1.16 10.71 2.57
N HIS A 25 -0.40 11.73 2.99
CA HIS A 25 0.14 11.80 4.34
C HIS A 25 -0.95 11.91 5.41
N ASN A 26 -1.99 12.70 5.14
CA ASN A 26 -3.13 12.83 6.06
C ASN A 26 -3.96 11.54 6.12
N VAL A 27 -4.14 10.84 5.00
CA VAL A 27 -4.72 9.48 4.98
C VAL A 27 -3.89 8.53 5.85
N GLY A 28 -2.57 8.66 5.85
CA GLY A 28 -1.66 7.91 6.74
C GLY A 28 -1.97 8.02 8.23
N LYS A 29 -2.67 9.08 8.64
CA LYS A 29 -3.00 9.39 10.04
C LYS A 29 -4.45 9.07 10.42
N SER A 30 -5.25 8.50 9.51
CA SER A 30 -6.67 8.29 9.75
C SER A 30 -6.99 7.09 10.65
N ASP A 31 -6.03 6.18 10.86
CA ASP A 31 -6.24 4.84 11.42
C ASP A 31 -7.35 4.01 10.71
N ASP A 32 -7.76 4.44 9.51
CA ASP A 32 -8.77 3.77 8.69
C ASP A 32 -8.08 2.92 7.61
N LEU A 33 -8.01 1.62 7.87
CA LEU A 33 -7.40 0.65 6.97
C LEU A 33 -8.10 0.57 5.60
N SER A 34 -9.42 0.78 5.54
CA SER A 34 -10.18 0.78 4.30
C SER A 34 -9.83 2.00 3.45
N LEU A 35 -9.81 3.19 4.07
CA LEU A 35 -9.39 4.43 3.41
C LEU A 35 -7.96 4.31 2.88
N LEU A 36 -7.03 3.82 3.71
CA LEU A 36 -5.64 3.57 3.34
C LEU A 36 -5.50 2.69 2.10
N LEU A 37 -6.18 1.54 2.08
CA LEU A 37 -6.13 0.60 0.95
C LEU A 37 -6.81 1.14 -0.30
N ASN A 38 -7.94 1.85 -0.15
CA ASN A 38 -8.64 2.45 -1.28
C ASN A 38 -7.80 3.55 -1.93
N THR A 39 -7.19 4.42 -1.12
CA THR A 39 -6.28 5.46 -1.60
C THR A 39 -5.09 4.84 -2.34
N GLU A 40 -4.42 3.83 -1.76
CA GLU A 40 -3.28 3.20 -2.44
C GLU A 40 -3.70 2.50 -3.73
N ARG A 41 -4.85 1.80 -3.74
CA ARG A 41 -5.38 1.17 -4.96
C ARG A 41 -5.58 2.20 -6.06
N SER A 42 -6.20 3.35 -5.76
CA SER A 42 -6.42 4.42 -6.73
C SER A 42 -5.12 5.03 -7.25
N LEU A 43 -4.08 5.13 -6.41
CA LEU A 43 -2.75 5.57 -6.84
C LEU A 43 -2.13 4.56 -7.80
N VAL A 44 -2.16 3.27 -7.47
CA VAL A 44 -1.63 2.21 -8.34
C VAL A 44 -2.37 2.13 -9.68
N GLU A 45 -3.70 2.31 -9.68
CA GLU A 45 -4.49 2.40 -10.91
C GLU A 45 -4.12 3.62 -11.76
N ASN A 46 -3.90 4.77 -11.12
CA ASN A 46 -3.44 5.97 -11.81
C ASN A 46 -2.04 5.76 -12.40
N ASP A 47 -1.15 5.10 -11.66
CA ASP A 47 0.19 4.77 -12.13
C ASP A 47 0.15 3.84 -13.33
N LEU A 48 -0.74 2.84 -13.31
CA LEU A 48 -0.97 1.94 -14.43
C LEU A 48 -1.48 2.69 -15.67
N LEU A 49 -2.42 3.62 -15.48
CA LEU A 49 -3.02 4.37 -16.58
C LEU A 49 -2.05 5.39 -17.20
N ARG A 50 -1.22 6.05 -16.38
CA ARG A 50 -0.47 7.24 -16.80
C ARG A 50 1.03 7.04 -16.93
N TYR A 51 1.61 6.12 -16.18
CA TYR A 51 3.07 5.98 -16.08
C TYR A 51 3.60 4.62 -16.54
N ALA A 52 2.73 3.62 -16.74
CA ALA A 52 3.14 2.32 -17.24
C ALA A 52 3.66 2.42 -18.68
N ASN A 53 4.94 2.09 -18.87
CA ASN A 53 5.65 2.27 -20.14
C ASN A 53 6.24 0.97 -20.72
N SER A 54 6.05 -0.16 -20.02
CA SER A 54 6.58 -1.46 -20.43
C SER A 54 5.65 -2.58 -19.98
N GLN A 55 5.68 -3.71 -20.67
CA GLN A 55 4.87 -4.87 -20.31
C GLN A 55 5.21 -5.38 -18.90
N GLY A 56 6.48 -5.33 -18.50
CA GLY A 56 6.91 -5.67 -17.15
C GLY A 56 6.29 -4.76 -16.08
N MET A 57 6.26 -3.46 -16.32
CA MET A 57 5.63 -2.50 -15.40
C MET A 57 4.11 -2.68 -15.35
N ILE A 58 3.46 -2.88 -16.49
CA ILE A 58 2.02 -3.18 -16.57
C ILE A 58 1.68 -4.42 -15.74
N SER A 59 2.40 -5.52 -15.95
CA SER A 59 2.18 -6.76 -15.20
C SER A 59 2.41 -6.56 -13.71
N SER A 60 3.52 -5.89 -13.32
CA SER A 60 3.80 -5.61 -11.91
C SER A 60 2.70 -4.77 -11.25
N LEU A 61 2.11 -3.81 -11.96
CA LEU A 61 1.05 -2.96 -11.42
C LEU A 61 -0.30 -3.67 -11.33
N LYS A 62 -0.63 -4.50 -12.32
CA LYS A 62 -1.80 -5.38 -12.25
C LYS A 62 -1.70 -6.36 -11.07
N THR A 63 -0.51 -6.94 -10.85
CA THR A 63 -0.25 -7.77 -9.68
C THR A 63 -0.44 -6.98 -8.39
N ALA A 64 0.07 -5.74 -8.31
CA ALA A 64 -0.12 -4.89 -7.13
C ALA A 64 -1.61 -4.63 -6.83
N ILE A 65 -2.43 -4.35 -7.85
CA ILE A 65 -3.88 -4.17 -7.69
C ILE A 65 -4.54 -5.46 -7.17
N SER A 66 -4.15 -6.61 -7.72
CA SER A 66 -4.66 -7.91 -7.26
C SER A 66 -4.29 -8.19 -5.80
N GLU A 67 -3.03 -7.97 -5.43
CA GLU A 67 -2.53 -8.11 -4.05
C GLU A 67 -3.31 -7.20 -3.09
N ILE A 68 -3.57 -5.94 -3.45
CA ILE A 68 -4.38 -5.02 -2.63
C ILE A 68 -5.81 -5.55 -2.45
N ASN A 69 -6.42 -6.15 -3.47
CA ASN A 69 -7.74 -6.77 -3.34
C ASN A 69 -7.70 -8.00 -2.40
N VAL A 70 -6.64 -8.80 -2.45
CA VAL A 70 -6.44 -9.92 -1.50
C VAL A 70 -6.41 -9.40 -0.06
N VAL A 71 -5.72 -8.29 0.21
CA VAL A 71 -5.72 -7.66 1.54
C VAL A 71 -7.15 -7.25 1.94
N LYS A 72 -7.93 -6.66 1.03
CA LYS A 72 -9.33 -6.29 1.31
C LYS A 72 -10.20 -7.49 1.67
N ASP A 73 -9.99 -8.63 1.03
CA ASP A 73 -10.75 -9.85 1.36
C ASP A 73 -10.30 -10.43 2.70
N HIS A 74 -9.00 -10.43 2.98
CA HIS A 74 -8.45 -10.85 4.26
C HIS A 74 -8.89 -9.98 5.45
N ILE A 75 -9.19 -8.70 5.23
CA ILE A 75 -9.82 -7.83 6.24
C ILE A 75 -11.20 -8.36 6.64
N LYS A 76 -11.98 -8.87 5.69
CA LYS A 76 -13.28 -9.49 5.98
C LYS A 76 -13.10 -10.79 6.76
N LEU A 77 -12.10 -11.59 6.41
CA LEU A 77 -11.79 -12.85 7.09
C LEU A 77 -11.37 -12.61 8.54
N VAL A 78 -10.41 -11.71 8.78
CA VAL A 78 -9.90 -11.41 10.13
C VAL A 78 -10.94 -10.75 11.03
N SER A 79 -11.93 -10.08 10.44
CA SER A 79 -13.05 -9.50 11.21
C SER A 79 -13.98 -10.56 11.82
N ASN A 80 -13.91 -11.82 11.34
CA ASN A 80 -14.64 -12.95 11.90
C ASN A 80 -13.66 -13.92 12.58
N SER A 81 -13.65 -13.92 13.92
CA SER A 81 -12.72 -14.71 14.73
C SER A 81 -12.79 -16.22 14.44
N GLU A 82 -13.99 -16.79 14.28
CA GLU A 82 -14.17 -18.22 13.97
C GLU A 82 -13.57 -18.59 12.60
N THR A 83 -13.79 -17.74 11.60
CA THR A 83 -13.24 -17.93 10.26
C THR A 83 -11.72 -17.78 10.28
N TYR A 84 -11.21 -16.79 11.00
CA TYR A 84 -9.79 -16.50 11.07
C TYR A 84 -9.00 -17.54 11.88
N ASP A 85 -9.63 -18.23 12.84
CA ASP A 85 -9.00 -19.32 13.58
C ASP A 85 -8.54 -20.47 12.66
N VAL A 86 -9.28 -20.75 11.58
CA VAL A 86 -8.86 -21.72 10.56
C VAL A 86 -7.53 -21.32 9.92
N ILE A 87 -7.39 -20.04 9.54
CA ILE A 87 -6.14 -19.48 9.01
C ILE A 87 -5.05 -19.57 10.06
N ASN A 88 -5.32 -19.15 11.29
CA ASN A 88 -4.37 -19.18 12.39
C ASN A 88 -3.77 -20.58 12.61
N ARG A 89 -4.61 -21.62 12.63
CA ARG A 89 -4.18 -23.02 12.76
C ARG A 89 -3.39 -23.49 11.54
N GLY A 90 -3.74 -23.03 10.34
CA GLY A 90 -2.99 -23.33 9.11
C GLY A 90 -1.56 -22.77 9.11
N TYR A 91 -1.32 -21.68 9.84
CA TYR A 91 -0.02 -21.02 9.99
C TYR A 91 0.62 -21.33 11.36
N SER A 92 0.57 -22.58 11.83
CA SER A 92 1.05 -22.99 13.16
C SER A 92 2.59 -23.06 13.30
N LEU A 93 3.32 -23.31 12.20
CA LEU A 93 4.78 -23.43 12.25
C LEU A 93 5.46 -22.06 12.45
N PRO A 94 6.52 -21.95 13.28
CA PRO A 94 7.20 -20.68 13.54
C PRO A 94 7.70 -19.94 12.28
N LYS A 95 8.16 -20.68 11.26
CA LYS A 95 8.61 -20.11 9.98
C LYS A 95 7.50 -19.41 9.19
N ASN A 96 6.23 -19.72 9.48
CA ASN A 96 5.05 -19.15 8.85
C ASN A 96 4.42 -18.05 9.73
N ARG A 97 5.11 -17.61 10.78
CA ARG A 97 4.62 -16.59 11.71
C ARG A 97 5.62 -15.44 11.85
N LYS A 98 5.11 -14.26 12.18
CA LYS A 98 5.92 -13.10 12.57
C LYS A 98 5.31 -12.48 13.82
N GLY A 99 6.13 -12.28 14.86
CA GLY A 99 5.64 -11.75 16.14
C GLY A 99 4.52 -12.59 16.77
N GLY A 100 4.50 -13.91 16.52
CA GLY A 100 3.43 -14.79 17.00
C GLY A 100 2.13 -14.73 16.19
N LEU A 101 2.03 -13.91 15.13
CA LEU A 101 0.87 -13.82 14.23
C LEU A 101 1.09 -14.62 12.93
N PRO A 102 0.01 -15.09 12.28
CA PRO A 102 0.09 -15.66 10.93
C PRO A 102 0.71 -14.69 9.93
N TYR A 103 1.73 -15.14 9.19
CA TYR A 103 2.26 -14.41 8.03
C TYR A 103 1.48 -14.80 6.78
N ASP A 104 0.19 -14.49 6.79
CA ASP A 104 -0.78 -14.83 5.75
C ASP A 104 -0.60 -14.00 4.46
N GLU A 105 -1.48 -14.22 3.48
CA GLU A 105 -1.36 -13.57 2.17
C GLU A 105 -1.53 -12.05 2.24
N ALA A 106 -2.30 -11.52 3.20
CA ALA A 106 -2.42 -10.07 3.36
C ALA A 106 -1.10 -9.45 3.83
N CYS A 107 -0.45 -10.08 4.82
CA CYS A 107 0.89 -9.69 5.27
C CYS A 107 1.92 -9.78 4.14
N GLN A 108 1.87 -10.84 3.34
CA GLN A 108 2.76 -11.05 2.19
C GLN A 108 2.51 -10.01 1.09
N ALA A 109 1.25 -9.73 0.77
CA ALA A 109 0.85 -8.74 -0.22
C ALA A 109 1.32 -7.33 0.15
N MET A 110 1.13 -6.91 1.40
CA MET A 110 1.64 -5.62 1.89
C MET A 110 3.18 -5.55 1.84
N ALA A 111 3.87 -6.62 2.25
CA ALA A 111 5.33 -6.66 2.17
C ALA A 111 5.87 -6.61 0.74
N SER A 112 5.25 -7.37 -0.18
CA SER A 112 5.53 -7.35 -1.63
C SER A 112 5.35 -5.95 -2.20
N HIS A 113 4.23 -5.30 -1.88
CA HIS A 113 3.94 -3.96 -2.36
C HIS A 113 4.89 -2.89 -1.80
N TYR A 114 5.24 -2.98 -0.51
CA TYR A 114 6.25 -2.11 0.10
C TYR A 114 7.59 -2.19 -0.63
N ALA A 115 8.03 -3.41 -0.97
CA ALA A 115 9.26 -3.64 -1.73
C ALA A 115 9.15 -3.09 -3.16
N ARG A 116 7.99 -3.26 -3.81
CA ARG A 116 7.71 -2.71 -5.16
C ARG A 116 7.87 -1.19 -5.20
N LEU A 117 7.26 -0.47 -4.26
CA LEU A 117 7.40 0.98 -4.13
C LEU A 117 8.87 1.38 -3.90
N GLY A 118 9.62 0.59 -3.13
CA GLY A 118 11.04 0.83 -2.92
C GLY A 118 11.92 0.59 -4.15
N ASN A 119 11.54 -0.34 -5.03
CA ASN A 119 12.22 -0.51 -6.30
C ASN A 119 11.93 0.64 -7.28
N TRP A 120 10.75 1.23 -7.21
CA TRP A 120 10.41 2.41 -8.01
C TRP A 120 11.16 3.67 -7.58
N ASP A 121 11.44 3.83 -6.28
CA ASP A 121 12.23 4.94 -5.76
C ASP A 121 13.68 4.98 -6.30
N LYS A 122 14.17 3.85 -6.85
CA LYS A 122 15.47 3.77 -7.53
C LYS A 122 15.47 4.38 -8.93
N ALA A 123 14.31 4.69 -9.50
CA ALA A 123 14.20 5.37 -10.78
C ALA A 123 14.60 6.85 -10.67
N ARG A 124 14.88 7.48 -11.82
CA ARG A 124 15.17 8.92 -11.88
C ARG A 124 13.87 9.71 -11.71
N LEU A 125 13.51 9.95 -10.46
CA LEU A 125 12.33 10.71 -10.04
C LEU A 125 12.71 12.10 -9.53
N THR A 126 11.79 13.05 -9.64
CA THR A 126 11.88 14.36 -8.97
C THR A 126 11.74 14.21 -7.45
N ASP A 127 12.21 15.19 -6.68
CA ASP A 127 12.16 15.13 -5.22
C ASP A 127 10.72 15.01 -4.67
N ILE A 128 9.75 15.63 -5.35
CA ILE A 128 8.34 15.53 -4.97
C ILE A 128 7.77 14.12 -5.26
N GLU A 129 8.13 13.49 -6.37
CA GLU A 129 7.72 12.12 -6.70
C GLU A 129 8.32 11.12 -5.70
N LYS A 130 9.59 11.29 -5.31
CA LYS A 130 10.22 10.49 -4.24
C LYS A 130 9.52 10.69 -2.90
N SER A 131 9.13 11.93 -2.58
CA SER A 131 8.37 12.24 -1.37
C SER A 131 7.02 11.51 -1.35
N ILE A 132 6.29 11.51 -2.47
CA ILE A 132 5.03 10.76 -2.61
C ILE A 132 5.26 9.26 -2.39
N LEU A 133 6.28 8.66 -3.04
CA LEU A 133 6.58 7.24 -2.84
C LEU A 133 6.97 6.91 -1.39
N LYS A 134 7.74 7.79 -0.74
CA LYS A 134 8.10 7.64 0.67
C LYS A 134 6.85 7.62 1.55
N VAL A 135 5.93 8.57 1.37
CA VAL A 135 4.68 8.62 2.15
C VAL A 135 3.84 7.37 1.91
N ARG A 136 3.69 6.92 0.65
CA ARG A 136 2.99 5.66 0.33
C ARG A 136 3.61 4.47 1.07
N ARG A 137 4.93 4.35 1.08
CA ARG A 137 5.65 3.29 1.82
C ARG A 137 5.41 3.33 3.32
N GLU A 138 5.39 4.52 3.93
CA GLU A 138 5.05 4.65 5.34
C GLU A 138 3.58 4.27 5.60
N ASN A 139 2.66 4.63 4.69
CA ASN A 139 1.26 4.21 4.78
C ASN A 139 1.11 2.68 4.70
N ILE A 140 1.89 1.97 3.88
CA ILE A 140 1.88 0.49 3.88
C ILE A 140 2.29 -0.08 5.25
N LYS A 141 3.28 0.53 5.93
CA LYS A 141 3.63 0.12 7.30
C LYS A 141 2.51 0.38 8.29
N VAL A 142 1.78 1.50 8.15
CA VAL A 142 0.59 1.79 8.96
C VAL A 142 -0.48 0.73 8.71
N MET A 143 -0.77 0.41 7.44
CA MET A 143 -1.72 -0.64 7.07
C MET A 143 -1.34 -1.99 7.70
N GLN A 144 -0.07 -2.37 7.63
CA GLN A 144 0.42 -3.62 8.21
C GLN A 144 0.19 -3.65 9.73
N LYS A 145 0.52 -2.58 10.45
CA LYS A 145 0.29 -2.50 11.91
C LYS A 145 -1.20 -2.56 12.28
N LEU A 146 -2.06 -1.90 11.51
CA LEU A 146 -3.51 -1.96 11.72
C LEU A 146 -4.03 -3.38 11.50
N TYR A 147 -3.56 -4.04 10.44
CA TYR A 147 -3.93 -5.43 10.15
C TYR A 147 -3.42 -6.40 11.23
N GLU A 148 -2.17 -6.27 11.68
CA GLU A 148 -1.60 -7.08 12.77
C GLU A 148 -2.43 -6.95 14.06
N LYS A 149 -2.91 -5.75 14.40
CA LYS A 149 -3.85 -5.53 15.51
C LYS A 149 -5.18 -6.27 15.31
N MET A 150 -5.70 -6.29 14.08
CA MET A 150 -6.90 -7.07 13.77
C MET A 150 -6.65 -8.56 13.94
N GLN A 151 -5.51 -9.08 13.46
CA GLN A 151 -5.13 -10.49 13.61
C GLN A 151 -5.05 -10.87 15.08
N ALA A 152 -4.32 -10.09 15.88
CA ALA A 152 -4.13 -10.32 17.31
C ALA A 152 -5.49 -10.37 18.04
N LYS A 153 -6.36 -9.39 17.78
CA LYS A 153 -7.71 -9.36 18.32
C LYS A 153 -8.52 -10.60 17.91
N ALA A 154 -8.43 -11.03 16.65
CA ALA A 154 -9.17 -12.16 16.14
C ALA A 154 -8.78 -13.49 16.79
N ILE A 155 -7.53 -13.63 17.22
CA ILE A 155 -7.00 -14.86 17.85
C ILE A 155 -6.78 -14.73 19.36
N GLY A 156 -7.23 -13.62 19.98
CA GLY A 156 -7.18 -13.41 21.42
C GLY A 156 -5.78 -13.13 21.99
N ILE A 157 -4.88 -12.51 21.22
CA ILE A 157 -3.55 -12.09 21.65
C ILE A 157 -3.53 -10.55 21.85
N GLU A 158 -2.85 -10.08 22.89
CA GLU A 158 -2.52 -8.66 23.07
C GLU A 158 -1.16 -8.33 22.42
N LEU A 159 -1.09 -7.21 21.69
CA LEU A 159 0.11 -6.70 21.01
C LEU A 159 0.68 -5.46 21.71
#